data_AF-A0A973N1N3-F1
#
_entry.id   AF-A0A973N1N3-F1
#
_cell.length_a   1.000
_cell.length_b   1.000
_cell.length_c   1.000
_cell.angle_alpha   90.00
_cell.angle_beta   90.00
_cell.angle_gamma   90.00
#
_symmetry.space_group_name_H-M   'P 1'
#
loop_
_entity.id
_entity.type
_entity.pdbx_description
1 polymer ?
#
loop_
_entity_poly.entity_id
_entity_poly.type
_entity_poly.pdbx_seq_one_letter_code
_entity_poly.pdbx_strand_id
1 'polypeptide(L)' 'HGIGILKRPYLKLSRTEEEIETMRTLKRALDPHHILNPGRIFTI' A
#
# COMPACT_ATOMS: atom_id res chain seq x y z
N HIS A 1 -0.23 14.65 -5.24
CA HIS A 1 -0.07 14.58 -3.76
C HIS A 1 -0.23 13.16 -3.21
N GLY A 2 -1.31 12.43 -3.52
CA GLY A 2 -1.44 10.99 -3.21
C GLY A 2 -1.34 10.62 -1.72
N ILE A 3 -1.26 9.31 -1.43
CA ILE A 3 -1.06 8.79 -0.06
C ILE A 3 0.42 8.97 0.35
N GLY A 4 1.33 8.34 -0.41
CA GLY A 4 2.76 8.37 -0.10
C GLY A 4 3.07 7.93 1.34
N ILE A 5 4.24 8.30 1.85
CA ILE A 5 4.63 7.98 3.23
C ILE A 5 3.83 8.83 4.22
N LEU A 6 3.69 10.13 3.93
CA LEU A 6 3.09 11.12 4.83
C LEU A 6 1.65 10.78 5.21
N LYS A 7 0.84 10.32 4.25
CA LYS A 7 -0.58 10.03 4.52
C LYS A 7 -0.88 8.56 4.76
N ARG A 8 0.12 7.67 4.71
CA ARG A 8 -0.05 6.24 5.00
C ARG A 8 -0.73 5.97 6.36
N PRO A 9 -0.40 6.68 7.47
CA PRO A 9 -1.07 6.45 8.75
C PRO A 9 -2.58 6.69 8.72
N TYR A 10 -3.05 7.50 7.76
CA TYR A 10 -4.45 7.87 7.61
C TYR A 10 -5.19 7.05 6.54
N LEU A 11 -4.56 6.03 5.96
CA LEU A 11 -5.14 5.25 4.85
C LEU A 11 -6.52 4.67 5.23
N LYS A 12 -6.65 4.20 6.48
CA LYS A 12 -7.89 3.63 7.05
C LYS A 12 -9.05 4.61 7.16
N LEU A 13 -8.81 5.92 7.07
CA LEU A 13 -9.88 6.91 7.01
C LEU A 13 -10.62 6.92 5.67
N SER A 14 -10.03 6.32 4.63
CA SER A 14 -10.54 6.38 3.25
C SER A 14 -10.67 5.02 2.58
N ARG A 15 -10.18 3.95 3.22
CA ARG A 15 -10.20 2.58 2.71
C ARG A 15 -10.57 1.62 3.82
N THR A 16 -11.42 0.67 3.46
CA THR A 16 -11.75 -0.52 4.25
C THR A 16 -10.55 -1.45 4.33
N GLU A 17 -10.58 -2.39 5.29
CA GLU A 17 -9.48 -3.36 5.42
C GLU A 17 -9.45 -4.31 4.22
N GLU A 18 -10.62 -4.64 3.64
CA GLU A 18 -10.76 -5.48 2.45
C GLU A 18 -10.14 -4.81 1.21
N GLU A 19 -10.36 -3.51 1.02
CA GLU A 19 -9.68 -2.74 -0.04
C GLU A 19 -8.17 -2.73 0.16
N ILE A 20 -7.70 -2.52 1.40
CA ILE A 20 -6.27 -2.52 1.72
C ILE A 20 -5.65 -3.89 1.43
N GLU A 21 -6.31 -4.98 1.79
CA GLU A 21 -5.80 -6.33 1.51
C GLU A 21 -5.80 -6.65 0.01
N THR A 22 -6.79 -6.15 -0.72
CA THR A 22 -6.81 -6.22 -2.19
C THR A 22 -5.59 -5.51 -2.77
N MET A 23 -5.26 -4.31 -2.29
CA MET A 23 -4.07 -3.57 -2.72
C MET A 23 -2.77 -4.32 -2.38
N ARG A 24 -2.67 -4.95 -1.20
CA ARG A 24 -1.49 -5.78 -0.83
C ARG A 24 -1.36 -7.00 -1.74
N THR A 25 -2.48 -7.65 -2.07
CA THR A 25 -2.51 -8.79 -3.00
C THR A 25 -2.02 -8.40 -4.38
N LEU A 26 -2.52 -7.29 -4.93
CA LEU A 26 -2.03 -6.75 -6.20
C LEU A 26 -0.54 -6.39 -6.15
N LYS A 27 -0.08 -5.78 -5.04
CA LYS A 27 1.34 -5.46 -4.86
C LYS A 27 2.22 -6.71 -4.89
N ARG A 28 1.83 -7.79 -4.21
CA ARG A 28 2.57 -9.07 -4.21
C ARG A 28 2.57 -9.74 -5.58
N ALA A 29 1.44 -9.68 -6.30
CA ALA A 29 1.32 -10.28 -7.63
C ALA A 29 2.16 -9.55 -8.69
N LEU A 30 2.21 -8.22 -8.64
CA LEU A 30 2.88 -7.39 -9.65
C LEU A 30 4.34 -7.08 -9.31
N ASP A 31 4.72 -7.08 -8.03
CA ASP A 31 6.08 -6.80 -7.57
C ASP A 31 6.49 -7.77 -6.45
N PRO A 32 6.66 -9.07 -6.76
CA PRO A 32 6.95 -10.12 -5.78
C PRO A 32 8.30 -9.94 -5.07
N HIS A 33 9.20 -9.15 -5.66
CA HIS A 33 10.51 -8.86 -5.10
C HIS A 33 10.59 -7.48 -4.42
N HIS A 34 9.46 -6.77 -4.31
CA HIS A 34 9.36 -5.46 -3.63
C HIS A 34 10.31 -4.37 -4.16
N ILE A 35 10.64 -4.40 -5.46
CA ILE A 35 11.60 -3.49 -6.09
C ILE A 35 10.97 -2.11 -6.33
N LEU A 36 9.67 -2.07 -6.62
CA LEU A 36 8.96 -0.85 -7.02
C LEU A 36 8.48 -0.07 -5.80
N ASN A 37 9.20 0.99 -5.44
CA ASN A 37 8.87 1.93 -4.36
C ASN A 37 8.63 1.23 -3.00
N PRO A 38 9.66 0.56 -2.44
CA PRO A 38 9.58 -0.14 -1.17
C PRO A 38 9.15 0.79 -0.03
N GLY A 39 8.31 0.30 0.88
CA GLY A 39 7.92 1.04 2.07
C GLY A 39 7.01 2.26 1.83
N ARG A 40 6.57 2.54 0.59
CA ARG A 40 5.85 3.78 0.26
C ARG A 40 4.42 3.79 0.84
N ILE A 41 3.61 2.80 0.48
CA ILE A 41 2.22 2.65 0.94
C ILE A 41 2.11 1.52 1.96
N PHE A 42 2.81 0.41 1.72
CA PHE A 42 2.90 -0.73 2.63
C PHE A 42 4.32 -0.80 3.16
N THR A 43 4.47 -1.02 4.47
CA THR A 43 5.76 -1.43 5.04
C THR A 43 6.10 -2.82 4.52
N ILE A 44 7.38 -3.06 4.28
CA ILE A 44 7.91 -4.42 4.04
C ILE A 44 7.85 -5.17 5.36
#